data_AF-A0A963IBE5-F1
#
_entry.id   AF-A0A963IBE5-F1
#
_cell.length_a   1.000
_cell.length_b   1.000
_cell.length_c   1.000
_cell.angle_alpha   90.00
_cell.angle_beta   90.00
_cell.angle_gamma   90.00
#
_symmetry.space_group_name_H-M   'P 1'
#
loop_
_entity.id
_entity.type
_entity.pdbx_description
1 polymer ?
#
loop_
_entity_poly.entity_id
_entity_poly.type
_entity_poly.pdbx_seq_one_letter_code
_entity_poly.pdbx_strand_id
1 'polypeptide(L)'
;MRPEYSDDIRKLRSSLVSLGYSACNEDDYKVDFRLHNKWVVTLATERYGYGRALLVVPPAEMRCANKEYAVWLLMIVFERLTQKTMPKPSMDAQLHFLIENKSIIFVTPAYYDDKYSKINAID
;
A
#
# COMPACT_ATOMS: atom_id res chain seq x y z
N MET A 1 16.28 9.82 -5.26
CA MET A 1 14.89 9.87 -5.77
C MET A 1 14.76 10.84 -6.94
N ARG A 2 13.98 10.50 -7.97
CA ARG A 2 13.77 11.41 -9.12
C ARG A 2 12.85 12.60 -8.79
N PRO A 3 13.11 13.81 -9.30
CA PRO A 3 12.31 15.01 -9.02
C PRO A 3 10.82 14.89 -9.37
N GLU A 4 10.48 14.08 -10.37
CA GLU A 4 9.11 13.84 -10.84
C GLU A 4 8.19 13.19 -9.79
N TYR A 5 8.75 12.61 -8.72
CA TYR A 5 7.98 11.99 -7.64
C TYR A 5 7.83 12.88 -6.39
N SER A 6 8.42 14.07 -6.39
CA SER A 6 8.45 14.96 -5.21
C SER A 6 7.04 15.33 -4.71
N ASP A 7 6.09 15.57 -5.61
CA ASP A 7 4.70 15.87 -5.25
C ASP A 7 3.99 14.66 -4.64
N ASP A 8 4.20 13.47 -5.18
CA ASP A 8 3.63 12.23 -4.63
C ASP A 8 4.17 11.97 -3.21
N ILE A 9 5.47 12.17 -2.99
CA ILE A 9 6.10 12.05 -1.67
C ILE A 9 5.53 13.06 -0.68
N ARG A 10 5.38 14.33 -1.09
CA ARG A 10 4.82 15.39 -0.25
C ARG A 10 3.40 15.08 0.17
N LYS A 11 2.56 14.62 -0.77
CA LYS A 11 1.21 14.14 -0.49
C LYS A 11 1.23 12.99 0.50
N LEU A 12 2.03 11.95 0.23
CA LEU A 12 2.14 10.78 1.11
C LEU A 12 2.57 11.17 2.52
N ARG A 13 3.57 12.05 2.69
CA ARG A 13 3.97 12.58 4.00
C ARG A 13 2.78 13.20 4.73
N SER A 14 2.08 14.13 4.08
CA SER A 14 0.93 14.81 4.71
C SER A 14 -0.20 13.85 5.09
N SER A 15 -0.51 12.88 4.24
CA SER A 15 -1.61 11.95 4.45
C SER A 15 -1.27 10.86 5.47
N LEU A 16 -0.06 10.32 5.44
CA LEU A 16 0.38 9.24 6.32
C LEU A 16 0.66 9.72 7.75
N VAL A 17 0.84 11.03 8.00
CA VAL A 17 0.83 11.58 9.36
C VAL A 17 -0.45 11.19 10.11
N SER A 18 -1.60 11.17 9.43
CA SER A 18 -2.88 10.72 10.02
C SER A 18 -2.92 9.22 10.38
N LEU A 19 -1.98 8.43 9.83
CA LEU A 19 -1.79 7.01 10.13
C LEU A 19 -0.68 6.77 11.17
N GLY A 20 -0.13 7.82 11.77
CA GLY A 20 0.93 7.67 12.76
C GLY A 20 2.26 7.25 12.15
N TYR A 21 2.58 7.78 10.97
CA TYR A 21 3.88 7.60 10.35
C TYR A 21 5.00 8.31 11.16
N SER A 22 6.16 7.66 11.30
CA SER A 22 7.26 8.10 12.18
C SER A 22 8.65 8.22 11.54
N ALA A 23 8.93 7.55 10.41
CA ALA A 23 10.29 7.59 9.82
C ALA A 23 10.34 7.27 8.32
N CYS A 24 11.06 8.11 7.56
CA CYS A 24 11.20 8.04 6.10
C CYS A 24 12.54 7.42 5.77
N ASN A 25 12.55 6.43 4.89
CA ASN A 25 13.75 6.09 4.14
C ASN A 25 13.48 6.34 2.66
N GLU A 26 14.38 7.03 1.99
CA GLU A 26 14.25 7.41 0.59
C GLU A 26 15.49 6.94 -0.15
N ASP A 27 15.30 6.22 -1.26
CA ASP A 27 16.35 5.90 -2.21
C ASP A 27 15.96 6.39 -3.61
N ASP A 28 16.63 5.92 -4.67
CA ASP A 28 16.36 6.37 -6.02
C ASP A 28 15.07 5.81 -6.64
N TYR A 29 14.55 4.70 -6.10
CA TYR A 29 13.47 3.91 -6.69
C TYR A 29 12.30 3.66 -5.73
N LYS A 30 12.45 4.01 -4.45
CA LYS A 30 11.39 3.88 -3.47
C LYS A 30 11.50 4.87 -2.32
N VAL A 31 10.35 5.09 -1.70
CA VAL A 31 10.25 5.76 -0.39
C VAL A 31 9.46 4.88 0.55
N ASP A 32 10.09 4.51 1.66
CA ASP A 32 9.52 3.71 2.72
C ASP A 32 9.02 4.63 3.84
N PHE A 33 7.75 4.46 4.19
CA PHE A 33 7.08 5.19 5.26
C PHE A 33 6.75 4.24 6.41
N ARG A 34 7.50 4.31 7.52
CA ARG A 34 7.24 3.44 8.70
C ARG A 34 6.15 4.01 9.61
N LEU A 35 5.12 3.20 9.87
CA LEU A 35 4.02 3.51 10.78
C LEU A 35 4.35 3.04 12.22
N HIS A 36 3.69 3.62 13.24
CA HIS A 36 3.92 3.29 14.65
C HIS A 36 3.65 1.82 15.00
N ASN A 37 2.75 1.15 14.29
CA ASN A 37 2.46 -0.27 14.42
C ASN A 37 3.45 -1.16 13.64
N LYS A 38 4.63 -0.62 13.28
CA LYS A 38 5.71 -1.28 12.52
C LYS A 38 5.39 -1.67 11.08
N TRP A 39 4.20 -1.36 10.60
CA TRP A 39 3.89 -1.48 9.17
C TRP A 39 4.74 -0.49 8.37
N VAL A 40 4.99 -0.81 7.12
CA VAL A 40 5.66 0.08 6.18
C VAL A 40 4.77 0.29 4.97
N VAL A 41 4.55 1.55 4.59
CA VAL A 41 3.95 1.91 3.30
C VAL A 41 5.09 2.31 2.38
N THR A 42 5.24 1.64 1.25
CA THR A 42 6.30 1.92 0.29
C THR A 42 5.70 2.51 -0.97
N LEU A 43 6.19 3.68 -1.38
CA LEU A 43 6.03 4.14 -2.76
C LEU A 43 7.09 3.43 -3.61
N ALA A 44 6.67 2.53 -4.50
CA ALA A 44 7.55 1.86 -5.44
C ALA A 44 7.40 2.48 -6.82
N THR A 45 8.51 2.95 -7.39
CA THR A 45 8.56 3.43 -8.76
C THR A 45 9.14 2.34 -9.66
N GLU A 46 8.62 2.21 -10.88
CA GLU A 46 9.13 1.32 -11.94
C GLU A 46 9.00 -0.22 -11.78
N ARG A 47 8.65 -0.80 -10.61
CA ARG A 47 8.63 -2.28 -10.41
C ARG A 47 7.45 -3.04 -11.04
N TYR A 48 6.30 -2.39 -11.30
CA TYR A 48 5.04 -3.08 -11.68
C TYR A 48 4.40 -2.59 -13.00
N GLY A 49 5.18 -2.09 -13.97
CA GLY A 49 4.69 -1.79 -15.33
C GLY A 49 3.77 -0.56 -15.49
N TYR A 50 3.22 0.00 -14.41
CA TYR A 50 2.38 1.22 -14.40
C TYR A 50 3.07 2.47 -13.82
N GLY A 51 4.39 2.45 -13.73
CA GLY A 51 5.21 3.61 -13.34
C GLY A 51 5.24 3.93 -11.84
N ARG A 52 4.13 3.78 -11.08
CA ARG A 52 4.03 4.09 -9.64
C ARG A 52 2.99 3.19 -8.93
N ALA A 53 3.34 2.63 -7.76
CA ALA A 53 2.42 1.89 -6.92
C ALA A 53 2.69 2.09 -5.44
N LEU A 54 1.65 2.00 -4.61
CA LEU A 54 1.81 1.82 -3.17
C LEU A 54 1.87 0.34 -2.84
N LEU A 55 2.81 0.01 -1.97
CA LEU A 55 2.93 -1.28 -1.33
C LEU A 55 2.70 -1.10 0.17
N VAL A 56 2.13 -2.11 0.80
CA VAL A 56 2.01 -2.19 2.25
C VAL A 56 2.72 -3.46 2.72
N VAL A 57 3.66 -3.29 3.64
CA VAL A 57 4.50 -4.35 4.18
C VAL A 57 4.11 -4.58 5.64
N PRO A 58 3.65 -5.79 6.00
CA PRO A 58 3.31 -6.13 7.38
C PRO A 58 4.55 -6.17 8.29
N PRO A 59 4.38 -6.03 9.62
CA PRO A 59 5.46 -6.24 10.59
C PRO A 59 6.05 -7.64 10.44
N ALA A 60 7.37 -7.77 10.62
CA ALA A 60 8.08 -9.04 10.44
C ALA A 60 7.60 -10.15 11.38
N GLU A 61 7.10 -9.78 12.56
CA GLU A 61 6.50 -10.70 13.53
C GLU A 61 5.13 -11.27 13.12
N MET A 62 4.49 -10.68 12.11
CA MET A 62 3.17 -11.07 11.66
C MET A 62 3.24 -12.22 10.68
N ARG A 63 2.46 -13.28 10.94
CA ARG A 63 2.35 -14.43 10.03
C ARG A 63 1.38 -14.12 8.90
N CYS A 64 1.92 -13.57 7.82
CA CYS A 64 1.22 -13.40 6.55
C CYS A 64 1.82 -14.34 5.50
N ALA A 65 0.99 -14.83 4.58
CA ALA A 65 1.45 -15.58 3.40
C ALA A 65 2.26 -14.67 2.46
N ASN A 66 1.89 -13.39 2.39
CA ASN A 66 2.56 -12.39 1.56
C ASN A 66 3.47 -11.48 2.39
N LYS A 67 4.64 -11.15 1.82
CA LYS A 67 5.62 -10.22 2.43
C LYS A 67 5.33 -8.75 2.11
N GLU A 68 4.54 -8.49 1.09
CA GLU A 68 4.10 -7.16 0.69
C GLU A 68 2.75 -7.28 -0.02
N TYR A 69 1.94 -6.23 0.08
CA TYR A 69 0.65 -6.14 -0.58
C TYR A 69 0.65 -4.92 -1.48
N ALA A 70 0.47 -5.11 -2.78
CA ALA A 70 0.22 -4.01 -3.69
C ALA A 70 -1.19 -3.45 -3.45
N VAL A 71 -1.29 -2.15 -3.23
CA VAL A 71 -2.56 -1.52 -2.83
C VAL A 71 -3.61 -1.62 -3.93
N TRP A 72 -3.21 -1.51 -5.19
CA TRP A 72 -4.14 -1.69 -6.31
C TRP A 72 -4.73 -3.11 -6.37
N LEU A 73 -3.99 -4.14 -5.97
CA LEU A 73 -4.51 -5.50 -5.83
C LEU A 73 -5.44 -5.60 -4.61
N LEU A 74 -5.11 -4.97 -3.49
CA LEU A 74 -6.01 -4.89 -2.34
C LEU A 74 -7.34 -4.22 -2.69
N MET A 75 -7.33 -3.18 -3.54
CA MET A 75 -8.56 -2.56 -4.05
C MET A 75 -9.42 -3.56 -4.84
N ILE A 76 -8.81 -4.37 -5.71
CA ILE A 76 -9.52 -5.43 -6.47
C ILE A 76 -10.10 -6.48 -5.51
N VAL A 77 -9.33 -6.91 -4.50
CA VAL A 77 -9.81 -7.86 -3.50
C VAL A 77 -10.99 -7.28 -2.72
N PHE A 78 -10.89 -6.01 -2.31
CA PHE A 78 -11.96 -5.31 -1.60
C PHE A 78 -13.23 -5.18 -2.44
N GLU A 79 -13.12 -4.83 -3.71
CA GLU A 79 -14.24 -4.77 -4.64
C GLU A 79 -14.95 -6.12 -4.75
N ARG A 80 -14.19 -7.21 -4.91
CA ARG A 80 -14.74 -8.58 -4.96
C ARG A 80 -15.42 -8.99 -3.65
N LEU A 81 -14.87 -8.57 -2.52
CA LEU A 81 -15.40 -8.91 -1.19
C LEU A 81 -16.68 -8.14 -0.86
N THR A 82 -16.73 -6.86 -1.21
CA THR A 82 -17.78 -5.94 -0.78
C THR A 82 -18.83 -5.66 -1.86
N GLN A 83 -18.57 -6.09 -3.11
CA GLN A 83 -19.36 -5.76 -4.29
C GLN A 83 -19.45 -4.24 -4.55
N LYS A 84 -18.53 -3.45 -3.98
CA LYS A 84 -18.42 -2.01 -4.23
C LYS A 84 -17.37 -1.74 -5.29
N THR A 85 -17.76 -1.10 -6.38
CA THR A 85 -16.85 -0.72 -7.46
C THR A 85 -15.80 0.25 -6.96
N MET A 86 -14.52 -0.07 -7.19
CA MET A 86 -13.41 0.81 -6.85
C MET A 86 -13.03 1.69 -8.05
N PRO A 87 -12.59 2.94 -7.83
CA PRO A 87 -12.05 3.76 -8.89
C PRO A 87 -10.78 3.12 -9.48
N LYS A 88 -10.41 3.54 -10.69
CA LYS A 88 -9.12 3.18 -11.30
C LYS A 88 -7.98 3.47 -10.31
N PRO A 89 -6.99 2.56 -10.13
CA PRO A 89 -6.00 2.65 -9.07
C PRO A 89 -4.91 3.70 -9.34
N SER A 90 -5.30 4.96 -9.46
CA SER A 90 -4.38 6.09 -9.42
C SER A 90 -3.70 6.19 -8.06
N MET A 91 -2.63 6.98 -7.96
CA MET A 91 -1.95 7.21 -6.69
C MET A 91 -2.87 7.79 -5.62
N ASP A 92 -3.66 8.81 -5.97
CA ASP A 92 -4.62 9.42 -5.04
C ASP A 92 -5.70 8.41 -4.61
N ALA A 93 -6.18 7.55 -5.51
CA ALA A 93 -7.15 6.51 -5.19
C ALA A 93 -6.59 5.43 -4.26
N GLN A 94 -5.35 4.98 -4.50
CA GLN A 94 -4.65 4.03 -3.63
C GLN A 94 -4.45 4.60 -2.22
N LEU A 95 -4.02 5.87 -2.13
CA LEU A 95 -3.83 6.55 -0.85
C LEU A 95 -5.16 6.73 -0.09
N HIS A 96 -6.21 7.17 -0.78
CA HIS A 96 -7.54 7.30 -0.18
C HIS A 96 -8.04 5.96 0.37
N PHE A 97 -7.92 4.90 -0.42
CA PHE A 97 -8.30 3.55 -0.02
C PHE A 97 -7.57 3.09 1.26
N LEU A 98 -6.25 3.33 1.35
CA LEU A 98 -5.46 2.99 2.54
C LEU A 98 -5.98 3.70 3.81
N ILE A 99 -6.31 4.98 3.69
CA ILE A 99 -6.73 5.81 4.83
C ILE A 99 -8.12 5.39 5.31
N GLU A 100 -9.06 5.23 4.38
CA GLU A 100 -10.43 4.83 4.71
C GLU A 100 -10.51 3.41 5.30
N ASN A 101 -9.67 2.50 4.80
CA ASN A 101 -9.72 1.08 5.16
C ASN A 101 -8.60 0.68 6.14
N LYS A 102 -7.98 1.65 6.81
CA LYS A 102 -6.82 1.44 7.69
C LYS A 102 -7.04 0.38 8.77
N SER A 103 -8.24 0.31 9.33
CA SER A 103 -8.58 -0.69 10.37
C SER A 103 -8.55 -2.10 9.81
N ILE A 104 -9.02 -2.32 8.58
CA ILE A 104 -9.03 -3.65 7.98
C ILE A 104 -7.62 -4.02 7.51
N ILE A 105 -6.93 -3.09 6.86
CA ILE A 105 -5.61 -3.32 6.24
C ILE A 105 -4.52 -3.53 7.30
N PHE A 106 -4.43 -2.64 8.29
CA PHE A 106 -3.31 -2.62 9.23
C PHE A 106 -3.58 -3.39 10.54
N VAL A 107 -4.80 -3.87 10.77
CA VAL A 107 -5.16 -4.65 11.97
C VAL A 107 -5.51 -6.10 11.63
N THR A 108 -6.16 -6.36 10.49
CA THR A 108 -6.66 -7.71 10.13
C THR A 108 -6.16 -8.18 8.75
N PRO A 109 -4.84 -8.33 8.54
CA PRO A 109 -4.29 -8.72 7.23
C PRO A 109 -4.82 -10.04 6.69
N ALA A 110 -5.11 -11.00 7.59
CA ALA A 110 -5.70 -12.28 7.23
C ALA A 110 -7.01 -12.13 6.42
N TYR A 111 -7.71 -11.00 6.56
CA TYR A 111 -8.94 -10.71 5.80
C TYR A 111 -8.68 -10.66 4.28
N TYR A 112 -7.52 -10.14 3.86
CA TYR A 112 -7.16 -10.04 2.45
C TYR A 112 -6.22 -11.16 2.00
N ASP A 113 -5.47 -11.79 2.90
CA ASP A 113 -4.31 -12.61 2.57
C ASP A 113 -4.62 -13.81 1.64
N ASP A 114 -5.67 -14.59 1.91
CA ASP A 114 -6.07 -15.73 1.06
C ASP A 114 -6.50 -15.28 -0.34
N LYS A 115 -7.35 -14.25 -0.41
CA LYS A 115 -7.89 -13.75 -1.67
C LYS A 115 -6.84 -12.99 -2.48
N TYR A 116 -5.96 -12.25 -1.80
CA TYR A 116 -4.83 -11.58 -2.40
C TYR A 116 -3.89 -12.60 -3.03
N SER A 117 -3.52 -13.66 -2.29
CA SER A 117 -2.63 -14.71 -2.79
C SER A 117 -3.17 -15.34 -4.08
N LYS A 118 -4.48 -15.58 -4.17
CA LYS A 118 -5.13 -16.14 -5.37
C LYS A 118 -5.03 -15.23 -6.60
N ILE A 119 -5.08 -13.91 -6.40
CA ILE A 119 -4.98 -12.94 -7.51
C ILE A 119 -3.52 -12.71 -7.88
N ASN A 120 -2.63 -12.67 -6.89
CA ASN A 120 -1.20 -12.44 -7.08
C ASN A 120 -0.45 -13.67 -7.62
N ALA A 121 -1.05 -14.87 -7.54
CA ALA A 121 -0.49 -16.11 -8.09
C ALA A 121 -0.75 -16.30 -9.60
N ILE A 122 -1.35 -15.31 -10.27
CA ILE A 122 -1.51 -15.34 -11.73
C ILE A 122 -0.19 -14.87 -12.34
N ASP A 123 0.62 -15.84 -12.77
CA ASP A 123 1.84 -15.67 -13.58
C ASP A 123 1.57 -14.90 -14.89
#